data_AF-Q4G1C9-F1
#
_entry.id   AF-Q4G1C9-F1
#
_cell.length_a   1.000
_cell.length_b   1.000
_cell.length_c   1.000
_cell.angle_alpha   90.00
_cell.angle_beta   90.00
_cell.angle_gamma   90.00
#
_symmetry.space_group_name_H-M   'P 1'
#
loop_
_entity.id
_entity.type
_entity.pdbx_description
1 polymer ?
#
loop_
_entity_poly.entity_id
_entity_poly.type
_entity_poly.pdbx_seq_one_letter_code
_entity_poly.pdbx_strand_id
1 'polypeptide(L)'
;MEAARPFAREWRAQSLPLAVGGVLKLRLCELWLLLLGSSLNARFLPDEEDVDFINEYVNLHNELRGDVIPRGSNLRFMTWDVALSRTARAWGKKCLFTHNIYLQDVQMVHPKFYGIGENMWVGPENEFTASIAIRSWHAEKKMYNFENGSCSGDCSNYIQLVWDHSYKVGCAVTPCSKIGHIIHAAIFICNYAPGGTLTRRPYEPGIFCTRCGRRDKCTDFLCSNADRDQATYYRFWYPKWEMPRPVVCDPLCTFILLLRILCFILCVITVLIVQSQFPNILLEQQMIFTPEESEAGNEEEEKEEEKKEKEEMEMEIMEMEEEKEEREEEEEETQKEKMEEEEK
;
A
#
# COMPACT_ATOMS: atom_id res chain seq x y z
N MET A 1 -24.84 -20.81 -76.07
CA MET A 1 -26.21 -20.64 -75.55
C MET A 1 -26.10 -20.75 -74.03
N GLU A 2 -25.44 -19.80 -73.36
CA GLU A 2 -25.85 -18.43 -73.00
C GLU A 2 -26.66 -18.43 -71.69
N ALA A 3 -26.01 -17.87 -70.66
CA ALA A 3 -26.42 -17.87 -69.26
C ALA A 3 -27.32 -16.66 -68.93
N ALA A 4 -28.30 -16.84 -68.05
CA ALA A 4 -29.14 -15.77 -67.53
C ALA A 4 -28.79 -15.43 -66.06
N ARG A 5 -28.48 -14.14 -65.84
CA ARG A 5 -28.11 -13.49 -64.56
C ARG A 5 -29.34 -13.16 -63.69
N PRO A 6 -29.17 -12.94 -62.37
CA PRO A 6 -30.25 -12.53 -61.47
C PRO A 6 -30.45 -11.01 -61.42
N PHE A 7 -31.69 -10.60 -61.18
CA PHE A 7 -32.17 -9.22 -60.99
C PHE A 7 -31.80 -8.69 -59.58
N ALA A 8 -31.13 -7.54 -59.53
CA ALA A 8 -30.98 -6.73 -58.31
C ALA A 8 -32.10 -5.67 -58.25
N ARG A 9 -32.69 -5.47 -57.07
CA ARG A 9 -33.78 -4.51 -56.81
C ARG A 9 -33.28 -3.41 -55.87
N GLU A 10 -33.16 -2.21 -56.42
CA GLU A 10 -32.78 -0.95 -55.77
C GLU A 10 -33.87 -0.46 -54.79
N TRP A 11 -33.48 -0.12 -53.55
CA TRP A 11 -34.36 0.52 -52.56
C TRP A 11 -33.92 1.98 -52.32
N ARG A 12 -34.88 2.90 -52.47
CA ARG A 12 -34.75 4.35 -52.28
C ARG A 12 -34.49 4.71 -50.81
N ALA A 13 -33.58 5.65 -50.57
CA ALA A 13 -33.48 6.38 -49.32
C ALA A 13 -34.46 7.57 -49.31
N GLN A 14 -35.34 7.63 -48.31
CA GLN A 14 -36.15 8.82 -47.97
C GLN A 14 -35.50 9.52 -46.77
N SER A 15 -35.18 10.80 -46.95
CA SER A 15 -34.69 11.72 -45.91
C SER A 15 -35.83 12.21 -45.01
N LEU A 16 -35.71 12.03 -43.70
CA LEU A 16 -36.60 12.59 -42.64
C LEU A 16 -35.98 13.87 -42.03
N PRO A 17 -36.80 14.82 -41.54
CA PRO A 17 -36.36 16.16 -41.16
C PRO A 17 -35.77 16.20 -39.74
N LEU A 18 -34.73 17.01 -39.56
CA LEU A 18 -34.07 17.29 -38.28
C LEU A 18 -35.02 18.03 -37.33
N ALA A 19 -35.38 17.36 -36.23
CA ALA A 19 -36.27 17.87 -35.20
C ALA A 19 -35.63 18.99 -34.36
N VAL A 20 -36.39 20.07 -34.18
CA VAL A 20 -36.10 21.27 -33.37
C VAL A 20 -35.80 20.95 -31.88
N GLY A 21 -36.04 19.73 -31.41
CA GLY A 21 -35.71 19.26 -30.05
C GLY A 21 -34.21 19.13 -29.74
N GLY A 22 -33.32 19.16 -30.74
CA GLY A 22 -31.87 19.08 -30.53
C GLY A 22 -31.26 20.36 -29.92
N VAL A 23 -31.85 21.52 -30.19
CA VAL A 23 -31.28 22.82 -29.77
C VAL A 23 -31.46 23.08 -28.27
N LEU A 24 -32.58 22.61 -27.69
CA LEU A 24 -32.84 22.75 -26.25
C LEU A 24 -31.94 21.84 -25.40
N LYS A 25 -31.62 20.64 -25.90
CA LYS A 25 -30.71 19.71 -25.20
C LYS A 25 -29.26 20.19 -25.19
N LEU A 26 -28.80 20.87 -26.24
CA LEU A 26 -27.45 21.46 -26.26
C LEU A 26 -27.30 22.58 -25.22
N ARG A 27 -28.30 23.47 -25.08
CA ARG A 27 -28.29 24.57 -24.10
C ARG A 27 -28.26 24.07 -22.64
N LEU A 28 -28.92 22.94 -22.35
CA LEU A 28 -28.87 22.30 -21.04
C LEU A 28 -27.48 21.67 -20.79
N CYS A 29 -26.86 21.04 -21.79
CA CYS A 29 -25.52 20.48 -21.67
C CYS A 29 -24.46 21.55 -21.37
N GLU A 30 -24.54 22.72 -22.01
CA GLU A 30 -23.63 23.84 -21.71
C GLU A 30 -23.84 24.42 -20.31
N LEU A 31 -25.09 24.47 -19.82
CA LEU A 31 -25.35 24.91 -18.44
C LEU A 31 -24.80 23.91 -17.41
N TRP A 32 -24.89 22.60 -17.67
CA TRP A 32 -24.27 21.56 -16.84
C TRP A 32 -22.73 21.62 -16.87
N LEU A 33 -22.12 21.89 -18.03
CA LEU A 33 -20.67 22.09 -18.16
C LEU A 33 -20.20 23.36 -17.43
N LEU A 34 -20.99 24.44 -17.45
CA LEU A 34 -20.70 25.66 -16.69
C LEU A 34 -20.88 25.47 -15.18
N LEU A 35 -21.88 24.68 -14.74
CA LEU A 35 -22.07 24.34 -13.33
C LEU A 35 -20.97 23.41 -12.80
N LEU A 36 -20.52 22.44 -13.61
CA LEU A 36 -19.35 21.60 -13.31
C LEU A 36 -18.05 22.42 -13.25
N GLY A 37 -17.89 23.40 -14.15
CA GLY A 37 -16.76 24.34 -14.10
C GLY A 37 -16.78 25.26 -12.88
N SER A 38 -17.97 25.58 -12.35
CA SER A 38 -18.15 26.48 -11.20
C SER A 38 -17.95 25.78 -9.86
N SER A 39 -18.26 24.48 -9.74
CA SER A 39 -17.97 23.67 -8.55
C SER A 39 -16.50 23.24 -8.44
N LEU A 40 -15.73 23.32 -9.54
CA LEU A 40 -14.29 23.06 -9.56
C LEU A 40 -13.42 24.20 -9.00
N ASN A 41 -14.01 25.34 -8.62
CA ASN A 41 -13.28 26.46 -8.00
C ASN A 41 -13.17 26.37 -6.47
N ALA A 42 -13.52 25.24 -5.85
CA ALA A 42 -13.07 24.95 -4.50
C ALA A 42 -11.54 24.84 -4.53
N ARG A 43 -10.84 25.82 -3.96
CA ARG A 43 -9.38 25.78 -3.79
C ARG A 43 -9.06 24.70 -2.78
N PHE A 44 -8.99 23.46 -3.24
CA PHE A 44 -8.44 22.38 -2.45
C PHE A 44 -6.98 22.71 -2.12
N LEU A 45 -6.59 22.43 -0.89
CA LEU A 45 -5.18 22.46 -0.51
C LEU A 45 -4.38 21.55 -1.45
N PRO A 46 -3.15 21.94 -1.81
CA PRO A 46 -2.32 21.18 -2.72
C PRO A 46 -2.00 19.78 -2.20
N ASP A 47 -2.06 18.80 -3.11
CA ASP A 47 -1.58 17.45 -2.87
C ASP A 47 -0.05 17.44 -2.79
N GLU A 48 0.52 16.61 -1.91
CA GLU A 48 1.97 16.62 -1.71
C GLU A 48 2.78 16.05 -2.89
N GLU A 49 2.14 15.35 -3.83
CA GLU A 49 2.76 14.83 -5.06
C GLU A 49 2.53 15.78 -6.27
N ASP A 50 1.91 16.95 -6.07
CA ASP A 50 1.74 17.98 -7.12
C ASP A 50 3.09 18.67 -7.45
N VAL A 51 3.49 18.57 -8.71
CA VAL A 51 4.80 19.05 -9.20
C VAL A 51 4.96 20.57 -9.08
N ASP A 52 3.89 21.34 -9.28
CA ASP A 52 3.97 22.81 -9.23
C ASP A 52 4.24 23.27 -7.80
N PHE A 53 3.58 22.66 -6.82
CA PHE A 53 3.80 22.94 -5.40
C PHE A 53 5.14 22.42 -4.89
N ILE A 54 5.57 21.22 -5.32
CA ILE A 54 6.91 20.72 -5.01
C ILE A 54 7.98 21.73 -5.45
N ASN A 55 7.87 22.25 -6.66
CA ASN A 55 8.79 23.25 -7.19
C ASN A 55 8.72 24.55 -6.38
N GLU A 56 7.52 25.05 -6.05
CA GLU A 56 7.35 26.23 -5.20
C GLU A 56 8.07 26.04 -3.85
N TYR A 57 7.87 24.91 -3.19
CA TYR A 57 8.41 24.64 -1.86
C TYR A 57 9.94 24.61 -1.92
N VAL A 58 10.51 23.85 -2.84
CA VAL A 58 11.97 23.72 -2.99
C VAL A 58 12.61 25.05 -3.39
N ASN A 59 12.03 25.75 -4.37
CA ASN A 59 12.57 27.02 -4.86
C ASN A 59 12.58 28.07 -3.75
N LEU A 60 11.49 28.19 -2.97
CA LEU A 60 11.43 29.15 -1.88
C LEU A 60 12.42 28.82 -0.75
N HIS A 61 12.64 27.54 -0.44
CA HIS A 61 13.69 27.14 0.50
C HIS A 61 15.08 27.57 -0.01
N ASN A 62 15.38 27.31 -1.29
CA ASN A 62 16.68 27.65 -1.87
C ASN A 62 16.89 29.16 -2.01
N GLU A 63 15.87 29.93 -2.39
CA GLU A 63 15.89 31.41 -2.42
C GLU A 63 16.30 31.95 -1.03
N LEU A 64 15.56 31.55 0.01
CA LEU A 64 15.79 32.05 1.37
C LEU A 64 17.14 31.59 1.95
N ARG A 65 17.62 30.41 1.58
CA ARG A 65 18.95 29.91 1.95
C ARG A 65 20.05 30.70 1.24
N GLY A 66 19.89 31.01 -0.05
CA GLY A 66 20.85 31.81 -0.83
C GLY A 66 20.99 33.24 -0.31
N ASP A 67 19.91 33.80 0.25
CA ASP A 67 19.80 35.21 0.66
C ASP A 67 20.03 35.47 2.17
N VAL A 68 20.57 34.50 2.91
CA VAL A 68 20.85 34.69 4.33
C VAL A 68 21.88 35.81 4.60
N ILE A 69 21.73 36.46 5.76
CA ILE A 69 22.68 37.46 6.27
C ILE A 69 22.98 37.11 7.73
N PRO A 70 24.25 36.92 8.14
CA PRO A 70 25.45 36.95 7.28
C PRO A 70 25.41 35.88 6.18
N ARG A 71 26.12 36.09 5.07
CA ARG A 71 26.13 35.15 3.94
C ARG A 71 26.68 33.79 4.38
N GLY A 72 26.08 32.69 3.91
CA GLY A 72 26.51 31.33 4.22
C GLY A 72 27.51 30.78 3.20
N SER A 73 28.65 30.27 3.68
CA SER A 73 29.74 29.76 2.82
C SER A 73 29.64 28.27 2.48
N ASN A 74 28.82 27.51 3.24
CA ASN A 74 28.72 26.05 3.17
C ASN A 74 27.27 25.53 3.04
N LEU A 75 26.30 26.40 2.75
CA LEU A 75 24.89 26.03 2.64
C LEU A 75 24.66 25.11 1.44
N ARG A 76 24.03 23.95 1.68
CA ARG A 76 23.70 23.00 0.61
C ARG A 76 22.42 23.39 -0.14
N PHE A 77 22.42 23.11 -1.44
CA PHE A 77 21.23 23.15 -2.28
C PHE A 77 20.25 22.08 -1.80
N MET A 78 18.98 22.46 -1.65
CA MET A 78 17.93 21.59 -1.14
C MET A 78 17.14 21.00 -2.30
N THR A 79 16.79 19.71 -2.18
CA THR A 79 16.00 18.98 -3.17
C THR A 79 14.86 18.22 -2.51
N TRP A 80 13.85 17.88 -3.30
CA TRP A 80 12.68 17.15 -2.80
C TRP A 80 13.03 15.71 -2.40
N ASP A 81 12.37 15.23 -1.34
CA ASP A 81 12.34 13.82 -0.94
C ASP A 81 10.90 13.39 -0.63
N VAL A 82 10.41 12.43 -1.43
CA VAL A 82 9.03 11.92 -1.36
C VAL A 82 8.75 11.16 -0.05
N ALA A 83 9.75 10.53 0.57
CA ALA A 83 9.52 9.88 1.87
C ALA A 83 9.29 10.93 2.97
N LEU A 84 10.02 12.05 2.94
CA LEU A 84 9.79 13.15 3.88
C LEU A 84 8.39 13.77 3.70
N SER A 85 7.91 13.96 2.47
CA SER A 85 6.56 14.53 2.23
C SER A 85 5.44 13.59 2.71
N ARG A 86 5.60 12.28 2.50
CA ARG A 86 4.66 11.27 3.03
C ARG A 86 4.63 11.25 4.55
N THR A 87 5.78 11.43 5.21
CA THR A 87 5.84 11.59 6.66
C THR A 87 5.12 12.84 7.12
N ALA A 88 5.36 13.98 6.47
CA ALA A 88 4.69 15.24 6.78
C ALA A 88 3.16 15.10 6.65
N ARG A 89 2.67 14.49 5.55
CA ARG A 89 1.24 14.21 5.33
C ARG A 89 0.69 13.29 6.42
N ALA A 90 1.38 12.17 6.68
CA ALA A 90 0.94 11.17 7.64
C ALA A 90 0.80 11.76 9.06
N TRP A 91 1.71 12.68 9.42
CA TRP A 91 1.63 13.40 10.69
C TRP A 91 0.52 14.46 10.67
N GLY A 92 0.41 15.22 9.57
CA GLY A 92 -0.63 16.23 9.36
C GLY A 92 -2.06 15.69 9.49
N LYS A 93 -2.31 14.45 9.03
CA LYS A 93 -3.59 13.74 9.19
C LYS A 93 -4.06 13.60 10.64
N LYS A 94 -3.16 13.70 11.62
CA LYS A 94 -3.54 13.68 13.05
C LYS A 94 -4.17 14.98 13.51
N CYS A 95 -4.01 16.09 12.77
CA CYS A 95 -4.50 17.41 13.12
C CYS A 95 -4.04 17.90 14.51
N LEU A 96 -2.75 17.67 14.83
CA LEU A 96 -2.12 18.09 16.08
C LEU A 96 -0.95 19.04 15.77
N PHE A 97 -0.95 20.23 16.38
CA PHE A 97 0.16 21.19 16.29
C PHE A 97 1.24 20.87 17.33
N THR A 98 1.84 19.70 17.18
CA THR A 98 2.94 19.19 18.02
C THR A 98 3.89 18.38 17.15
N HIS A 99 5.18 18.41 17.46
CA HIS A 99 6.18 17.69 16.67
C HIS A 99 5.96 16.18 16.60
N ASN A 100 6.39 15.58 15.49
CA ASN A 100 6.36 14.15 15.30
C ASN A 100 7.27 13.42 16.31
N ILE A 101 6.66 12.57 17.12
CA ILE A 101 7.37 11.84 18.19
C ILE A 101 8.40 10.82 17.67
N TYR A 102 8.32 10.46 16.38
CA TYR A 102 9.18 9.45 15.75
C TYR A 102 10.38 10.03 14.98
N LEU A 103 10.62 11.35 15.04
CA LEU A 103 11.66 12.03 14.22
C LEU A 103 13.08 11.50 14.44
N GLN A 104 13.36 11.00 15.65
CA GLN A 104 14.67 10.45 16.02
C GLN A 104 14.74 8.92 15.87
N ASP A 105 13.61 8.27 15.60
CA ASP A 105 13.53 6.82 15.51
C ASP A 105 13.98 6.33 14.14
N VAL A 106 14.82 5.30 14.14
CA VAL A 106 15.37 4.69 12.93
C VAL A 106 14.25 4.08 12.09
N GLN A 107 14.22 4.40 10.80
CA GLN A 107 13.27 3.84 9.82
C GLN A 107 11.78 4.13 10.08
N MET A 108 11.44 4.99 11.04
CA MET A 108 10.04 5.33 11.36
C MET A 108 9.50 6.49 10.54
N VAL A 109 10.36 7.47 10.20
CA VAL A 109 10.01 8.70 9.48
C VAL A 109 10.70 8.82 8.12
N HIS A 110 11.68 7.97 7.83
CA HIS A 110 12.37 7.93 6.55
C HIS A 110 13.10 6.57 6.38
N PRO A 111 13.19 5.96 5.18
CA PRO A 111 13.82 4.64 5.00
C PRO A 111 15.35 4.63 5.19
N LYS A 112 16.03 5.73 4.86
CA LYS A 112 17.50 5.86 4.87
C LYS A 112 18.08 6.79 5.95
N PHE A 113 17.59 8.03 6.02
CA PHE A 113 18.00 9.03 7.01
C PHE A 113 17.47 8.74 8.42
N TYR A 114 18.23 9.18 9.42
CA TYR A 114 17.87 9.24 10.83
C TYR A 114 18.03 10.68 11.32
N GLY A 115 17.37 11.03 12.44
CA GLY A 115 17.43 12.39 12.99
C GLY A 115 16.81 13.41 12.04
N ILE A 116 15.51 13.26 11.76
CA ILE A 116 14.77 14.12 10.84
C ILE A 116 14.39 15.43 11.54
N GLY A 117 14.55 16.54 10.83
CA GLY A 117 14.09 17.86 11.26
C GLY A 117 12.63 18.09 10.89
N GLU A 118 11.97 19.03 11.55
CA GLU A 118 10.57 19.35 11.27
C GLU A 118 10.27 20.82 11.54
N ASN A 119 9.66 21.48 10.55
CA ASN A 119 9.00 22.76 10.75
C ASN A 119 7.50 22.58 10.57
N MET A 120 6.72 23.32 11.36
CA MET A 120 5.26 23.28 11.32
C MET A 120 4.70 24.69 11.23
N TRP A 121 3.62 24.85 10.47
CA TRP A 121 2.81 26.05 10.41
C TRP A 121 1.34 25.65 10.54
N VAL A 122 0.55 26.46 11.26
CA VAL A 122 -0.89 26.29 11.38
C VAL A 122 -1.58 27.63 11.22
N GLY A 123 -2.67 27.65 10.48
CA GLY A 123 -3.48 28.83 10.25
C GLY A 123 -4.84 28.49 9.62
N PRO A 124 -5.70 29.48 9.37
CA PRO A 124 -6.92 29.28 8.59
C PRO A 124 -6.61 28.71 7.21
N GLU A 125 -7.37 27.72 6.75
CA GLU A 125 -7.16 27.02 5.48
C GLU A 125 -7.15 27.98 4.27
N ASN A 126 -8.03 28.97 4.29
CA ASN A 126 -8.15 29.99 3.25
C ASN A 126 -6.99 31.01 3.20
N GLU A 127 -6.15 31.06 4.25
CA GLU A 127 -4.97 31.92 4.31
C GLU A 127 -3.68 31.18 3.94
N PHE A 128 -3.73 29.84 3.81
CA PHE A 128 -2.55 29.07 3.53
C PHE A 128 -1.99 29.38 2.14
N THR A 129 -0.70 29.72 2.11
CA THR A 129 0.17 29.58 0.93
C THR A 129 1.53 29.10 1.42
N ALA A 130 2.28 28.41 0.57
CA ALA A 130 3.63 27.99 0.91
C ALA A 130 4.52 29.19 1.24
N SER A 131 4.36 30.28 0.48
CA SER A 131 5.04 31.55 0.71
C SER A 131 4.80 32.10 2.12
N ILE A 132 3.53 32.17 2.58
CA ILE A 132 3.21 32.65 3.93
C ILE A 132 3.87 31.76 4.98
N ALA A 133 3.72 30.43 4.88
CA ALA A 133 4.25 29.51 5.88
C ALA A 133 5.79 29.54 5.94
N ILE A 134 6.47 29.36 4.81
CA ILE A 134 7.93 29.27 4.75
C ILE A 134 8.58 30.62 5.07
N ARG A 135 8.03 31.75 4.60
CA ARG A 135 8.56 33.08 4.97
C ARG A 135 8.29 33.42 6.43
N SER A 136 7.24 32.89 7.05
CA SER A 136 7.02 33.06 8.50
C SER A 136 8.15 32.39 9.31
N TRP A 137 8.55 31.17 8.94
CA TRP A 137 9.72 30.49 9.54
C TRP A 137 11.00 31.30 9.34
N HIS A 138 11.23 31.81 8.13
CA HIS A 138 12.41 32.65 7.87
C HIS A 138 12.39 33.97 8.66
N ALA A 139 11.22 34.54 8.95
CA ALA A 139 11.08 35.78 9.71
C ALA A 139 11.55 35.65 11.17
N GLU A 140 11.59 34.44 11.73
CA GLU A 140 12.14 34.16 13.06
C GLU A 140 13.64 34.50 13.17
N LYS A 141 14.34 34.71 12.04
CA LYS A 141 15.69 35.29 11.99
C LYS A 141 15.83 36.53 12.88
N LYS A 142 14.78 37.34 13.01
CA LYS A 142 14.76 38.54 13.88
C LYS A 142 15.01 38.22 15.35
N MET A 143 14.72 36.99 15.78
CA MET A 143 14.95 36.49 17.13
C MET A 143 16.29 35.74 17.28
N TYR A 144 17.00 35.48 16.18
CA TYR A 144 18.29 34.79 16.19
C TYR A 144 19.46 35.75 16.17
N ASN A 145 20.35 35.65 17.15
CA ASN A 145 21.62 36.35 17.14
C ASN A 145 22.72 35.42 16.60
N PHE A 146 23.19 35.71 15.38
CA PHE A 146 24.21 34.91 14.72
C PHE A 146 25.58 34.95 15.43
N GLU A 147 25.95 36.07 16.06
CA GLU A 147 27.26 36.25 16.68
C GLU A 147 27.47 35.36 17.89
N ASN A 148 26.46 35.18 18.73
CA ASN A 148 26.55 34.32 19.92
C ASN A 148 25.79 33.00 19.76
N GLY A 149 25.05 32.81 18.66
CA GLY A 149 24.27 31.60 18.40
C GLY A 149 23.05 31.44 19.30
N SER A 150 22.56 32.50 19.92
CA SER A 150 21.42 32.48 20.84
C SER A 150 20.12 32.94 20.19
N CYS A 151 18.99 32.57 20.80
CA CYS A 151 17.66 33.02 20.41
C CYS A 151 16.99 33.79 21.54
N SER A 152 16.43 34.96 21.22
CA SER A 152 15.62 35.76 22.16
C SER A 152 14.19 35.23 22.31
N GLY A 153 13.79 34.27 21.48
CA GLY A 153 12.49 33.60 21.44
C GLY A 153 12.61 32.28 20.67
N ASP A 154 11.51 31.76 20.14
CA ASP A 154 11.57 30.58 19.26
C ASP A 154 12.12 30.97 17.88
N CYS A 155 13.21 30.33 17.50
CA CYS A 155 13.97 30.54 16.27
C CYS A 155 14.21 29.21 15.54
N SER A 156 13.57 28.14 16.03
CA SER A 156 13.89 26.77 15.65
C SER A 156 13.55 26.52 14.19
N ASN A 157 12.44 27.08 13.69
CA ASN A 157 12.06 26.93 12.29
C ASN A 157 13.05 27.66 11.37
N TYR A 158 13.50 28.87 11.74
CA TYR A 158 14.56 29.56 11.01
C TYR A 158 15.84 28.71 10.95
N ILE A 159 16.33 28.24 12.09
CA ILE A 159 17.58 27.48 12.18
C ILE A 159 17.51 26.22 11.30
N GLN A 160 16.40 25.51 11.31
CA GLN A 160 16.19 24.34 10.46
C GLN A 160 16.14 24.70 8.97
N LEU A 161 15.44 25.77 8.60
CA LEU A 161 15.31 26.24 7.21
C LEU A 161 16.68 26.58 6.61
N VAL A 162 17.56 27.19 7.40
CA VAL A 162 18.92 27.59 6.99
C VAL A 162 20.01 26.62 7.44
N TRP A 163 19.67 25.38 7.81
CA TRP A 163 20.66 24.41 8.27
C TRP A 163 21.56 23.96 7.11
N ASP A 164 22.87 24.14 7.25
CA ASP A 164 23.88 23.84 6.23
C ASP A 164 23.89 22.37 5.79
N HIS A 165 23.71 21.46 6.73
CA HIS A 165 23.74 20.02 6.44
C HIS A 165 22.44 19.51 5.82
N SER A 166 21.29 20.16 6.03
CA SER A 166 19.99 19.74 5.47
C SER A 166 19.95 20.01 3.97
N TYR A 167 19.72 18.96 3.18
CA TYR A 167 19.70 19.04 1.71
C TYR A 167 18.50 18.31 1.09
N LYS A 168 17.73 17.57 1.88
CA LYS A 168 16.44 17.00 1.47
C LYS A 168 15.33 17.64 2.27
N VAL A 169 14.22 17.94 1.60
CA VAL A 169 12.98 18.43 2.20
C VAL A 169 11.79 17.69 1.59
N GLY A 170 10.78 17.42 2.39
CA GLY A 170 9.48 16.99 1.91
C GLY A 170 8.41 17.58 2.80
N CYS A 171 7.39 18.17 2.19
CA CYS A 171 6.34 18.89 2.88
C CYS A 171 4.96 18.37 2.49
N ALA A 172 3.97 18.63 3.35
CA ALA A 172 2.57 18.43 3.04
C ALA A 172 1.72 19.44 3.82
N VAL A 173 0.61 19.86 3.22
CA VAL A 173 -0.43 20.60 3.92
C VAL A 173 -1.65 19.70 4.08
N THR A 174 -2.33 19.76 5.23
CA THR A 174 -3.50 18.93 5.51
C THR A 174 -4.65 19.79 6.05
N PRO A 175 -5.87 19.68 5.50
CA PRO A 175 -7.04 20.35 6.06
C PRO A 175 -7.47 19.65 7.35
N CYS A 176 -7.83 20.45 8.36
CA CYS A 176 -8.25 19.99 9.66
C CYS A 176 -9.50 20.77 10.09
N SER A 177 -10.54 20.06 10.54
CA SER A 177 -11.79 20.71 10.96
C SER A 177 -11.56 21.74 12.07
N LYS A 178 -10.62 21.45 12.98
CA LYS A 178 -10.21 22.35 14.06
C LYS A 178 -8.80 22.00 14.57
N ILE A 179 -7.98 23.02 14.82
CA ILE A 179 -6.73 22.91 15.60
C ILE A 179 -6.70 24.07 16.60
N GLY A 180 -6.66 23.77 17.91
CA GLY A 180 -6.75 24.79 18.95
C GLY A 180 -8.03 25.63 18.82
N HIS A 181 -7.88 26.94 18.60
CA HIS A 181 -9.00 27.86 18.40
C HIS A 181 -9.35 28.10 16.92
N ILE A 182 -8.57 27.55 15.99
CA ILE A 182 -8.73 27.76 14.54
C ILE A 182 -9.70 26.70 14.01
N ILE A 183 -10.83 27.16 13.46
CA ILE A 183 -11.83 26.32 12.75
C ILE A 183 -11.48 26.36 11.27
N HIS A 184 -11.61 25.22 10.56
CA HIS A 184 -11.12 25.06 9.18
C HIS A 184 -9.64 25.44 9.08
N ALA A 185 -8.81 24.74 9.84
CA ALA A 185 -7.37 24.96 9.89
C ALA A 185 -6.66 24.22 8.76
N ALA A 186 -5.57 24.77 8.26
CA ALA A 186 -4.55 24.04 7.51
C ALA A 186 -3.33 23.85 8.41
N ILE A 187 -2.82 22.63 8.46
CA ILE A 187 -1.52 22.33 9.07
C ILE A 187 -0.52 22.02 7.95
N PHE A 188 0.56 22.79 7.88
CA PHE A 188 1.63 22.62 6.91
C PHE A 188 2.90 22.17 7.62
N ILE A 189 3.44 21.02 7.21
CA ILE A 189 4.60 20.39 7.83
C ILE A 189 5.65 20.21 6.75
N CYS A 190 6.90 20.56 7.04
CA CYS A 190 8.06 20.21 6.24
C CYS A 190 9.02 19.38 7.11
N ASN A 191 9.41 18.20 6.62
CA ASN A 191 10.46 17.40 7.21
C ASN A 191 11.78 17.58 6.45
N TYR A 192 12.90 17.59 7.18
CA TYR A 192 14.24 17.89 6.64
C TYR A 192 15.22 16.76 6.95
N ALA A 193 16.07 16.41 5.98
CA ALA A 193 17.10 15.41 6.19
C ALA A 193 18.50 15.89 5.74
N PRO A 194 19.53 15.70 6.60
CA PRO A 194 19.44 15.49 8.05
C PRO A 194 18.76 16.67 8.76
N GLY A 195 18.25 16.48 9.98
CA GLY A 195 17.69 17.54 10.81
C GLY A 195 18.74 18.49 11.37
N GLY A 196 18.29 19.68 11.77
CA GLY A 196 19.07 20.72 12.43
C GLY A 196 19.20 20.52 13.94
N THR A 197 20.05 21.32 14.57
CA THR A 197 20.20 21.34 16.04
C THR A 197 20.50 22.75 16.54
N LEU A 198 20.06 23.07 17.75
CA LEU A 198 20.33 24.36 18.41
C LEU A 198 21.72 24.43 19.06
N THR A 199 22.55 23.39 18.94
CA THR A 199 23.86 23.29 19.61
C THR A 199 24.98 24.06 18.93
N ARG A 200 24.78 24.51 17.69
CA ARG A 200 25.74 25.33 16.93
C ARG A 200 25.02 26.30 16.00
N ARG A 201 25.78 27.22 15.39
CA ARG A 201 25.27 28.06 14.31
C ARG A 201 24.76 27.21 13.14
N PRO A 202 23.70 27.65 12.43
CA PRO A 202 23.09 26.86 11.36
C PRO A 202 23.99 26.69 10.13
N TYR A 203 24.95 27.60 9.92
CA TYR A 203 25.90 27.57 8.81
C TYR A 203 27.16 28.37 9.16
N GLU A 204 28.16 28.30 8.29
CA GLU A 204 29.42 29.03 8.43
C GLU A 204 29.38 30.36 7.66
N PRO A 205 29.60 31.51 8.32
CA PRO A 205 29.54 32.80 7.65
C PRO A 205 30.72 32.97 6.68
N GLY A 206 30.49 33.55 5.51
CA GLY A 206 31.54 33.85 4.54
C GLY A 206 31.00 34.14 3.14
N ILE A 207 31.91 34.21 2.17
CA ILE A 207 31.52 34.29 0.75
C ILE A 207 30.83 32.97 0.38
N PHE A 208 29.70 33.05 -0.31
CA PHE A 208 28.93 31.89 -0.74
C PHE A 208 29.81 30.89 -1.47
N CYS A 209 29.54 29.61 -1.24
CA CYS A 209 30.24 28.49 -1.84
C CYS A 209 31.74 28.34 -1.57
N THR A 210 32.38 29.18 -0.74
CA THR A 210 33.82 29.06 -0.44
C THR A 210 34.18 27.86 0.43
N ARG A 211 33.18 27.25 1.10
CA ARG A 211 33.35 26.07 1.95
C ARG A 211 32.49 24.88 1.50
N CYS A 212 32.17 24.81 0.20
CA CYS A 212 31.54 23.62 -0.38
C CYS A 212 32.50 22.43 -0.44
N GLY A 213 31.94 21.23 -0.64
CA GLY A 213 32.73 20.03 -0.90
C GLY A 213 33.51 20.12 -2.22
N ARG A 214 34.62 19.37 -2.35
CA ARG A 214 35.48 19.41 -3.55
C ARG A 214 34.77 19.06 -4.87
N ARG A 215 33.68 18.30 -4.81
CA ARG A 215 32.87 17.87 -5.98
C ARG A 215 31.60 18.70 -6.16
N ASP A 216 31.38 19.68 -5.29
CA ASP A 216 30.17 20.49 -5.33
C ASP A 216 30.36 21.65 -6.34
N LYS A 217 29.27 22.00 -7.02
CA LYS A 217 29.16 23.21 -7.84
C LYS A 217 28.48 24.30 -7.02
N CYS A 218 28.69 25.56 -7.41
CA CYS A 218 27.94 26.66 -6.84
C CYS A 218 26.72 26.94 -7.74
N THR A 219 25.53 26.67 -7.23
CA THR A 219 24.25 26.90 -7.92
C THR A 219 23.41 27.81 -7.04
N ASP A 220 23.04 28.97 -7.55
CA ASP A 220 22.22 29.96 -6.83
C ASP A 220 22.74 30.26 -5.41
N PHE A 221 24.06 30.47 -5.30
CA PHE A 221 24.79 30.72 -4.06
C PHE A 221 24.83 29.54 -3.05
N LEU A 222 24.44 28.34 -3.48
CA LEU A 222 24.40 27.13 -2.66
C LEU A 222 25.32 26.04 -3.23
N CYS A 223 25.83 25.19 -2.34
CA CYS A 223 26.63 24.02 -2.68
C CYS A 223 25.73 22.92 -3.26
N SER A 224 25.79 22.68 -4.57
CA SER A 224 25.04 21.62 -5.27
C SER A 224 25.94 20.44 -5.62
N ASN A 225 25.42 19.22 -5.55
CA ASN A 225 26.14 17.99 -5.84
C ASN A 225 25.21 16.98 -6.50
N ALA A 226 25.51 16.56 -7.72
CA ALA A 226 24.63 15.70 -8.51
C ALA A 226 24.28 14.37 -7.82
N ASP A 227 25.24 13.73 -7.15
CA ASP A 227 25.03 12.45 -6.44
C ASP A 227 24.09 12.61 -5.24
N ARG A 228 24.24 13.72 -4.51
CA ARG A 228 23.47 14.01 -3.29
C ARG A 228 22.07 14.54 -3.61
N ASP A 229 21.98 15.37 -4.64
CA ASP A 229 20.78 16.15 -4.97
C ASP A 229 19.82 15.33 -5.86
N GLN A 230 20.26 14.17 -6.38
CA GLN A 230 19.42 13.24 -7.14
C GLN A 230 18.10 12.92 -6.42
N ALA A 231 16.99 12.98 -7.16
CA ALA A 231 15.69 12.55 -6.67
C ALA A 231 15.69 11.03 -6.45
N THR A 232 15.39 10.59 -5.23
CA THR A 232 15.22 9.17 -4.91
C THR A 232 13.73 8.89 -4.77
N TYR A 233 13.22 7.92 -5.54
CA TYR A 233 11.80 7.57 -5.53
C TYR A 233 11.57 6.31 -4.69
N TYR A 234 10.85 6.45 -3.58
CA TYR A 234 10.52 5.35 -2.67
C TYR A 234 9.10 4.83 -2.95
N ARG A 235 8.92 4.13 -4.07
CA ARG A 235 7.59 3.71 -4.58
C ARG A 235 6.65 3.13 -3.53
N PHE A 236 7.16 2.26 -2.64
CA PHE A 236 6.34 1.50 -1.69
C PHE A 236 6.56 1.91 -0.22
N TRP A 237 7.33 2.96 0.05
CA TRP A 237 7.61 3.36 1.43
C TRP A 237 6.57 4.36 1.93
N TYR A 238 6.01 4.05 3.11
CA TYR A 238 5.09 4.88 3.87
C TYR A 238 5.37 4.67 5.37
N PRO A 239 5.16 5.70 6.22
CA PRO A 239 5.35 5.55 7.66
C PRO A 239 4.44 4.46 8.24
N LYS A 240 4.99 3.55 9.05
CA LYS A 240 4.24 2.41 9.59
C LYS A 240 3.05 2.81 10.47
N TRP A 241 3.14 4.00 11.07
CA TRP A 241 2.15 4.59 11.97
C TRP A 241 1.13 5.51 11.27
N GLU A 242 1.17 5.62 9.94
CA GLU A 242 0.19 6.38 9.17
C GLU A 242 -1.20 5.73 9.25
N MET A 243 -2.23 6.53 9.56
CA MET A 243 -3.63 6.12 9.64
C MET A 243 -4.55 7.15 8.96
N PRO A 244 -5.50 6.74 8.10
CA PRO A 244 -5.61 5.40 7.52
C PRO A 244 -4.39 5.11 6.64
N ARG A 245 -3.92 3.85 6.68
CA ARG A 245 -2.77 3.43 5.89
C ARG A 245 -3.11 3.49 4.40
N PRO A 246 -2.28 4.13 3.56
CA PRO A 246 -2.45 4.10 2.11
C PRO A 246 -2.45 2.66 1.59
N VAL A 247 -3.40 2.32 0.73
CA VAL A 247 -3.43 1.02 0.06
C VAL A 247 -2.35 1.03 -1.01
N VAL A 248 -1.21 0.43 -0.68
CA VAL A 248 -0.04 0.40 -1.55
C VAL A 248 0.33 -1.06 -1.72
N CYS A 249 0.36 -1.51 -2.96
CA CYS A 249 0.56 -2.90 -3.32
C CYS A 249 1.83 -2.98 -4.16
N ASP A 250 2.83 -3.71 -3.67
CA ASP A 250 4.01 -4.02 -4.47
C ASP A 250 3.64 -4.97 -5.65
N PRO A 251 4.56 -5.24 -6.60
CA PRO A 251 4.23 -6.10 -7.74
C PRO A 251 3.80 -7.52 -7.32
N LEU A 252 4.31 -8.03 -6.20
CA LEU A 252 3.95 -9.35 -5.66
C LEU A 252 2.54 -9.35 -5.09
N CYS A 253 2.20 -8.34 -4.29
CA CYS A 253 0.87 -8.08 -3.78
C CYS A 253 -0.12 -7.93 -4.95
N THR A 254 0.25 -7.20 -6.01
CA THR A 254 -0.61 -7.00 -7.18
C THR A 254 -0.83 -8.33 -7.90
N PHE A 255 0.23 -9.11 -8.07
CA PHE A 255 0.15 -10.46 -8.62
C PHE A 255 -0.74 -11.38 -7.79
N ILE A 256 -0.62 -11.37 -6.46
CA ILE A 256 -1.46 -12.17 -5.55
C ILE A 256 -2.93 -11.73 -5.63
N LEU A 257 -3.20 -10.42 -5.71
CA LEU A 257 -4.57 -9.92 -5.89
C LEU A 257 -5.16 -10.36 -7.23
N LEU A 258 -4.41 -10.24 -8.32
CA LEU A 258 -4.84 -10.70 -9.64
C LEU A 258 -5.05 -12.21 -9.67
N LEU A 259 -4.16 -12.99 -9.04
CA LEU A 259 -4.30 -14.44 -8.90
C LEU A 259 -5.55 -14.80 -8.08
N ARG A 260 -5.82 -14.10 -6.97
CA ARG A 260 -7.04 -14.30 -6.17
C ARG A 260 -8.30 -13.99 -6.95
N ILE A 261 -8.32 -12.89 -7.71
CA ILE A 261 -9.45 -12.51 -8.57
C ILE A 261 -9.63 -13.56 -9.68
N LEU A 262 -8.53 -14.02 -10.30
CA LEU A 262 -8.57 -15.06 -11.33
C LEU A 262 -9.10 -16.38 -10.77
N CYS A 263 -8.59 -16.85 -9.64
CA CYS A 263 -9.07 -18.06 -8.97
C CYS A 263 -10.55 -17.92 -8.59
N PHE A 264 -10.99 -16.75 -8.10
CA PHE A 264 -12.39 -16.51 -7.79
C PHE A 264 -13.27 -16.58 -9.05
N ILE A 265 -12.87 -15.95 -10.15
CA ILE A 265 -13.57 -16.02 -11.44
C ILE A 265 -13.62 -17.46 -11.94
N LEU A 266 -12.51 -18.21 -11.86
CA LEU A 266 -12.47 -19.63 -12.25
C LEU A 266 -13.40 -20.50 -11.38
N CYS A 267 -13.44 -20.26 -10.07
CA CYS A 267 -14.39 -20.95 -9.18
C CYS A 267 -15.84 -20.65 -9.56
N VAL A 268 -16.18 -19.37 -9.82
CA VAL A 268 -17.53 -18.97 -10.27
C VAL A 268 -17.88 -19.63 -11.61
N ILE A 269 -16.97 -19.60 -12.59
CA ILE A 269 -17.17 -20.27 -13.89
C ILE A 269 -17.38 -21.78 -13.69
N THR A 270 -16.58 -22.42 -12.84
CA THR A 270 -16.71 -23.85 -12.56
C THR A 270 -18.06 -24.17 -11.92
N VAL A 271 -18.50 -23.39 -10.93
CA VAL A 271 -19.84 -23.53 -10.32
C VAL A 271 -20.94 -23.35 -11.36
N LEU A 272 -20.85 -22.34 -12.23
CA LEU A 272 -21.83 -22.12 -13.31
C LEU A 272 -21.85 -23.27 -14.32
N ILE A 273 -20.69 -23.84 -14.67
CA ILE A 273 -20.60 -25.02 -15.56
C ILE A 273 -21.26 -26.23 -14.88
N VAL A 274 -20.93 -26.51 -13.62
CA VAL A 274 -21.52 -27.62 -12.85
C VAL A 274 -23.03 -27.46 -12.73
N GLN A 275 -23.52 -26.27 -12.39
CA GLN A 275 -24.96 -25.98 -12.32
C GLN A 275 -25.67 -26.10 -13.67
N SER A 276 -24.99 -25.78 -14.77
CA SER A 276 -25.54 -25.95 -16.13
C SER A 276 -25.64 -27.41 -16.57
N GLN A 277 -24.67 -28.25 -16.18
CA GLN A 277 -24.64 -29.68 -16.50
C GLN A 277 -25.53 -30.51 -15.57
N PHE A 278 -25.65 -30.09 -14.31
CA PHE A 278 -26.44 -30.73 -13.27
C PHE A 278 -27.45 -29.73 -12.68
N PRO A 279 -28.52 -29.37 -13.41
CA PRO A 279 -29.50 -28.38 -12.95
C PRO A 279 -30.21 -28.82 -11.65
N ASN A 280 -30.25 -30.12 -11.37
CA ASN A 280 -30.83 -30.70 -10.16
C ASN A 280 -29.84 -30.86 -9.00
N ILE A 281 -28.58 -30.40 -9.12
CA ILE A 281 -27.56 -30.60 -8.05
C ILE A 281 -27.90 -29.88 -6.74
N LEU A 282 -28.80 -28.88 -6.80
CA LEU A 282 -29.33 -28.17 -5.64
C LEU A 282 -30.73 -28.65 -5.24
N LEU A 283 -31.35 -29.55 -6.01
CA LEU A 283 -32.43 -30.36 -5.48
C LEU A 283 -31.76 -31.44 -4.63
N GLU A 284 -31.61 -31.18 -3.34
CA GLU A 284 -31.78 -32.25 -2.37
C GLU A 284 -33.16 -32.86 -2.66
N GLN A 285 -33.20 -33.90 -3.50
CA GLN A 285 -34.05 -35.00 -3.12
C GLN A 285 -33.46 -35.42 -1.78
N GLN A 286 -34.17 -35.09 -0.70
CA GLN A 286 -33.96 -35.72 0.58
C GLN A 286 -33.77 -37.21 0.29
N MET A 287 -32.53 -37.69 0.33
CA MET A 287 -32.26 -39.05 0.78
C MET A 287 -32.55 -39.04 2.28
N ILE A 288 -33.81 -38.77 2.63
CA ILE A 288 -34.41 -39.43 3.76
C ILE A 288 -34.46 -40.87 3.25
N PHE A 289 -33.44 -41.63 3.61
CA PHE A 289 -33.60 -43.07 3.77
C PHE A 289 -34.92 -43.26 4.50
N THR A 290 -35.95 -43.70 3.78
CA THR A 290 -37.09 -44.32 4.44
C THR A 290 -36.49 -45.40 5.34
N PRO A 291 -36.74 -45.39 6.66
CA PRO A 291 -36.06 -46.29 7.60
C PRO A 291 -36.10 -47.76 7.17
N GLU A 292 -37.12 -48.15 6.39
CA GLU A 292 -37.29 -49.51 5.87
C GLU A 292 -36.18 -49.98 4.91
N GLU A 293 -35.49 -49.11 4.17
CA GLU A 293 -34.37 -49.57 3.29
C GLU A 293 -33.01 -49.55 4.00
N SER A 294 -32.81 -48.71 5.03
CA SER A 294 -31.59 -48.72 5.84
C SER A 294 -31.60 -49.86 6.85
N GLU A 295 -32.76 -50.25 7.36
CA GLU A 295 -32.87 -51.40 8.26
C GLU A 295 -32.68 -52.71 7.50
N ALA A 296 -33.22 -52.85 6.28
CA ALA A 296 -32.97 -54.02 5.45
C ALA A 296 -31.50 -54.10 4.97
N GLY A 297 -30.90 -52.97 4.60
CA GLY A 297 -29.50 -52.90 4.20
C GLY A 297 -28.55 -53.19 5.36
N ASN A 298 -28.78 -52.60 6.54
CA ASN A 298 -27.99 -52.90 7.73
C ASN A 298 -28.20 -54.33 8.23
N GLU A 299 -29.42 -54.91 8.14
CA GLU A 299 -29.63 -56.31 8.47
C GLU A 299 -28.97 -57.27 7.49
N GLU A 300 -28.92 -56.95 6.18
CA GLU A 300 -28.16 -57.75 5.21
C GLU A 300 -26.65 -57.59 5.42
N GLU A 301 -26.16 -56.40 5.73
CA GLU A 301 -24.74 -56.13 5.99
C GLU A 301 -24.30 -56.78 7.31
N GLU A 302 -25.10 -56.71 8.39
CA GLU A 302 -24.86 -57.46 9.65
C GLU A 302 -24.92 -58.98 9.42
N LYS A 303 -25.86 -59.50 8.62
CA LYS A 303 -25.90 -60.94 8.30
C LYS A 303 -24.71 -61.37 7.46
N GLU A 304 -24.21 -60.52 6.56
CA GLU A 304 -23.02 -60.81 5.76
C GLU A 304 -21.74 -60.72 6.61
N GLU A 305 -21.66 -59.79 7.55
CA GLU A 305 -20.58 -59.71 8.55
C GLU A 305 -20.62 -60.92 9.50
N GLU A 306 -21.76 -61.28 10.09
CA GLU A 306 -21.90 -62.50 10.92
C GLU A 306 -21.54 -63.76 10.13
N LYS A 307 -21.92 -63.82 8.84
CA LYS A 307 -21.55 -64.96 7.98
C LYS A 307 -20.05 -65.00 7.71
N LYS A 308 -19.40 -63.85 7.49
CA LYS A 308 -17.94 -63.76 7.33
C LYS A 308 -17.22 -64.11 8.62
N GLU A 309 -17.63 -63.60 9.77
CA GLU A 309 -17.05 -63.96 11.08
C GLU A 309 -17.23 -65.44 11.38
N LYS A 310 -18.38 -66.02 11.01
CA LYS A 310 -18.61 -67.45 11.18
C LYS A 310 -17.76 -68.30 10.23
N GLU A 311 -17.59 -67.88 8.98
CA GLU A 311 -16.70 -68.55 8.01
C GLU A 311 -15.22 -68.42 8.43
N GLU A 312 -14.83 -67.28 8.99
CA GLU A 312 -13.48 -67.04 9.52
C GLU A 312 -13.22 -67.88 10.77
N MET A 313 -14.18 -67.97 11.69
CA MET A 313 -14.11 -68.86 12.85
C MET A 313 -14.12 -70.34 12.45
N GLU A 314 -14.89 -70.74 11.42
CA GLU A 314 -14.86 -72.10 10.88
C GLU A 314 -13.51 -72.42 10.22
N MET A 315 -12.88 -71.47 9.52
CA MET A 315 -11.52 -71.62 9.00
C MET A 315 -10.49 -71.72 10.13
N GLU A 316 -10.55 -70.87 11.16
CA GLU A 316 -9.64 -70.95 12.31
C GLU A 316 -9.79 -72.29 13.05
N ILE A 317 -11.01 -72.82 13.19
CA ILE A 317 -11.22 -74.14 13.80
C ILE A 317 -10.60 -75.24 12.93
N MET A 318 -10.78 -75.19 11.60
CA MET A 318 -10.15 -76.17 10.70
C MET A 318 -8.62 -76.09 10.74
N GLU A 319 -8.03 -74.88 10.77
CA GLU A 319 -6.58 -74.70 10.91
C GLU A 319 -6.07 -75.25 12.25
N MET A 320 -6.80 -75.03 13.36
CA MET A 320 -6.44 -75.62 14.65
C MET A 320 -6.57 -77.14 14.68
N GLU A 321 -7.56 -77.71 13.99
CA GLU A 321 -7.72 -79.16 13.86
C GLU A 321 -6.60 -79.77 13.01
N GLU A 322 -6.22 -79.12 11.89
CA GLU A 322 -5.10 -79.53 11.04
C GLU A 322 -3.76 -79.43 11.80
N GLU A 323 -3.50 -78.34 12.53
CA GLU A 323 -2.32 -78.23 13.40
C GLU A 323 -2.30 -79.27 14.53
N LYS A 324 -3.47 -79.75 14.96
CA LYS A 324 -3.58 -80.78 15.99
C LYS A 324 -3.33 -82.17 15.39
N GLU A 325 -3.83 -82.45 14.20
CA GLU A 325 -3.51 -83.67 13.46
C GLU A 325 -2.01 -83.73 13.11
N GLU A 326 -1.41 -82.64 12.64
CA GLU A 326 0.04 -82.56 12.39
C GLU A 326 0.86 -82.81 13.67
N ARG A 327 0.42 -82.27 14.82
CA ARG A 327 1.07 -82.54 16.12
C ARG A 327 0.91 -83.99 16.56
N GLU A 328 -0.24 -84.60 16.34
CA GLU A 328 -0.48 -86.01 16.66
C GLU A 328 0.36 -86.92 15.75
N GLU A 329 0.52 -86.58 14.46
CA GLU A 329 1.41 -87.27 13.53
C GLU A 329 2.89 -87.11 13.90
N GLU A 330 3.35 -85.90 14.25
CA GLU A 330 4.70 -85.67 14.75
C GLU A 330 4.96 -86.43 16.06
N GLU A 331 4.00 -86.48 16.98
CA GLU A 331 4.12 -87.25 18.22
C GLU A 331 4.18 -88.77 17.94
N GLU A 332 3.39 -89.29 17.00
CA GLU A 332 3.49 -90.68 16.57
C GLU A 332 4.81 -91.01 15.88
N GLU A 333 5.33 -90.11 15.04
CA GLU A 333 6.60 -90.29 14.35
C GLU A 333 7.77 -90.22 15.36
N THR A 334 7.71 -89.29 16.32
CA THR A 334 8.67 -89.21 17.42
C THR A 334 8.62 -90.44 18.33
N GLN A 335 7.43 -91.03 18.55
CA GLN A 335 7.29 -92.29 19.29
C GLN A 335 7.84 -93.49 18.49
N LYS A 336 7.63 -93.54 17.17
CA LYS A 336 8.23 -94.56 16.29
C LYS A 336 9.75 -94.45 16.26
N GLU A 337 10.30 -93.24 16.14
CA GLU A 337 11.75 -93.01 16.19
C GLU A 337 12.36 -93.42 17.54
N LYS A 338 11.68 -93.12 18.65
CA LYS A 338 12.12 -93.57 19.99
C LYS A 338 12.08 -95.09 20.15
N MET A 339 11.08 -95.77 19.59
CA MET A 339 11.03 -97.24 19.59
C MET A 339 12.13 -97.85 18.69
N GLU A 340 12.45 -97.23 17.55
CA GLU A 340 13.55 -97.68 16.69
C GLU A 340 14.94 -97.41 17.27
N GLU A 341 15.11 -96.39 18.11
CA GLU A 341 16.33 -96.19 18.90
C GLU A 341 16.45 -97.16 20.09
N GLU A 342 15.35 -97.64 20.66
CA GLU A 342 15.38 -98.67 21.72
C GLU A 342 15.59 -100.10 21.18
N GLU A 343 15.37 -100.35 19.88
CA GLU A 343 15.66 -101.64 19.22
C GLU A 343 17.08 -101.74 18.60
N LYS A 344 17.90 -100.68 18.65
CA LYS A 344 19.32 -100.67 18.23
C LYS A 344 20.29 -100.67 19.41
#